data_AF-A0AAU9D882-F1
#
_entry.id   AF-A0AAU9D882-F1
#
_cell.length_a   1.000
_cell.length_b   1.000
_cell.length_c   1.000
_cell.angle_alpha   90.00
_cell.angle_beta   90.00
_cell.angle_gamma   90.00
#
_symmetry.space_group_name_H-M   'P 1'
#
loop_
_entity.id
_entity.type
_entity.pdbx_description
1 polymer ?
#
loop_
_entity_poly.entity_id
_entity_poly.type
_entity_poly.pdbx_seq_one_letter_code
_entity_poly.pdbx_strand_id
1 'polypeptide(L)'
;MPEIKDLRIDFEKNLQEFLKEQFSSYPNIKVIRNEISIKENKYRATGSIQFRYLNNAKGYILGMNVDAPELMAFINEVNPPYESNWPSHFALVMTTSMEKYNIFSNKMGGAIDLPRNDEEIGKACARIADKVKNIYLVRALNLMNIEEAAIQDVLDNPNYYAYPFLTIVYIMRKRKLELDLNKILSKKIMGNKSFDRGLISQDENEVYGRDVLHSGFRSEDSMRDRL
;
A
#
# COMPACT_ATOMS: atom_id res chain seq x y z
N MET A 1 -0.12 14.58 40.71
CA MET A 1 0.23 13.91 39.45
C MET A 1 -0.79 14.34 38.41
N PRO A 2 -0.38 14.66 37.17
CA PRO A 2 -1.33 15.05 36.12
C PRO A 2 -2.36 13.95 35.87
N GLU A 3 -3.60 14.31 35.54
CA GLU A 3 -4.58 13.31 35.13
C GLU A 3 -4.18 12.71 33.77
N ILE A 4 -4.52 11.44 33.52
CA ILE A 4 -4.26 10.77 32.23
C ILE A 4 -4.83 11.58 31.05
N LYS A 5 -5.95 12.29 31.28
CA LYS A 5 -6.58 13.15 30.29
C LYS A 5 -5.68 14.32 29.91
N ASP A 6 -5.04 14.97 30.88
CA ASP A 6 -4.18 16.12 30.65
C ASP A 6 -2.91 15.71 29.90
N LEU A 7 -2.27 14.61 30.33
CA LEU A 7 -1.11 14.04 29.63
C LEU A 7 -1.41 13.72 28.16
N ARG A 8 -2.61 13.22 27.86
CA ARG A 8 -3.04 12.92 26.49
C ARG A 8 -3.21 14.18 25.66
N ILE A 9 -3.85 15.20 26.22
CA ILE A 9 -4.08 16.47 25.52
C ILE A 9 -2.74 17.12 25.19
N ASP A 10 -1.83 17.16 26.16
CA ASP A 10 -0.50 17.73 26.00
C ASP A 10 0.30 16.96 24.96
N PHE A 11 0.31 15.62 25.02
CA PHE A 11 1.01 14.80 24.03
C PHE A 11 0.42 14.94 22.63
N GLU A 12 -0.91 14.88 22.46
CA GLU A 12 -1.57 14.99 21.14
C GLU A 12 -1.28 16.35 20.49
N LYS A 13 -1.25 17.43 21.29
CA LYS A 13 -0.89 18.77 20.81
C LYS A 13 0.56 18.83 20.34
N ASN A 14 1.50 18.39 21.20
CA ASN A 14 2.93 18.38 20.86
C ASN A 14 3.22 17.52 19.64
N LEU A 15 2.61 16.33 19.55
CA LEU A 15 2.73 15.45 18.41
C LEU A 15 2.23 16.12 17.12
N GLN A 16 1.08 16.78 17.17
CA GLN A 16 0.54 17.47 16.00
C GLN A 16 1.47 18.60 15.52
N GLU A 17 1.97 19.43 16.43
CA GLU A 17 2.90 20.53 16.12
C GLU A 17 4.20 19.99 15.53
N PHE A 18 4.79 18.98 16.17
CA PHE A 18 6.01 18.32 15.70
C PHE A 18 5.84 17.73 14.29
N LEU A 19 4.75 16.99 14.03
CA LEU A 19 4.51 16.40 12.71
C LEU A 19 4.25 17.46 11.64
N LYS A 20 3.58 18.58 11.98
CA LYS A 20 3.40 19.71 11.03
C LYS A 20 4.73 20.28 10.59
N GLU A 21 5.68 20.46 11.51
CA GLU A 21 7.02 20.94 11.19
C GLU A 21 7.75 19.94 10.29
N GLN A 22 7.78 18.66 10.69
CA GLN A 22 8.48 17.59 9.96
C GLN A 22 7.97 17.38 8.53
N PHE A 23 6.68 17.58 8.30
CA PHE A 23 6.05 17.32 7.00
C PHE A 23 5.62 18.60 6.24
N SER A 24 6.05 19.77 6.70
CA SER A 24 5.70 21.07 6.10
C SER A 24 6.11 21.21 4.63
N SER A 25 7.17 20.51 4.21
CA SER A 25 7.68 20.54 2.83
C SER A 25 6.94 19.62 1.86
N TYR A 26 5.98 18.81 2.33
CA TYR A 26 5.27 17.83 1.50
C TYR A 26 3.91 18.39 1.10
N PRO A 27 3.73 18.87 -0.14
CA PRO A 27 2.51 19.60 -0.55
C PRO A 27 1.25 18.72 -0.55
N ASN A 28 1.43 17.40 -0.67
CA ASN A 28 0.36 16.41 -0.67
C ASN A 28 0.03 15.85 0.72
N ILE A 29 0.73 16.28 1.77
CA ILE A 29 0.56 15.80 3.13
C ILE A 29 -0.01 16.91 4.01
N LYS A 30 -1.06 16.59 4.75
CA LYS A 30 -1.70 17.50 5.70
C LYS A 30 -1.79 16.84 7.06
N VAL A 31 -1.16 17.44 8.07
CA VAL A 31 -1.28 17.02 9.47
C VAL A 31 -2.48 17.70 10.11
N ILE A 32 -3.46 16.90 10.53
CA ILE A 32 -4.64 17.33 11.28
C ILE A 32 -4.62 16.67 12.67
N ARG A 33 -5.67 16.90 13.46
CA ARG A 33 -5.73 16.35 14.82
C ARG A 33 -5.73 14.81 14.75
N ASN A 34 -4.72 14.19 15.37
CA ASN A 34 -4.57 12.73 15.47
C ASN A 34 -4.57 12.00 14.12
N GLU A 35 -4.27 12.69 13.01
CA GLU A 35 -4.22 12.07 11.68
C GLU A 35 -3.28 12.85 10.74
N ILE A 36 -2.60 12.11 9.87
CA ILE A 36 -1.92 12.63 8.68
C ILE A 36 -2.74 12.20 7.47
N SER A 37 -3.24 13.17 6.70
CA SER A 37 -3.95 12.94 5.45
C SER A 37 -3.00 13.12 4.27
N ILE A 38 -3.10 12.23 3.29
CA ILE A 38 -2.26 12.18 2.09
C ILE A 38 -3.19 12.22 0.88
N LYS A 39 -2.91 13.10 -0.09
CA LYS A 39 -3.70 13.22 -1.33
C LYS A 39 -2.82 13.09 -2.55
N GLU A 40 -3.06 12.09 -3.38
CA GLU A 40 -2.37 11.94 -4.66
C GLU A 40 -3.36 12.12 -5.82
N ASN A 41 -3.10 13.12 -6.66
CA ASN A 41 -4.02 13.53 -7.70
C ASN A 41 -3.96 12.63 -8.93
N LYS A 42 -2.78 12.07 -9.25
CA LYS A 42 -2.56 11.33 -10.51
C LYS A 42 -3.55 10.18 -10.69
N TYR A 43 -3.79 9.43 -9.61
CA TYR A 43 -4.70 8.27 -9.59
C TYR A 43 -5.89 8.47 -8.65
N ARG A 44 -6.13 9.72 -8.22
CA ARG A 44 -7.16 10.11 -7.24
C ARG A 44 -7.13 9.29 -5.95
N ALA A 45 -5.95 8.80 -5.58
CA ALA A 45 -5.76 7.98 -4.41
C ALA A 45 -5.64 8.88 -3.18
N THR A 46 -6.15 8.41 -2.04
CA THR A 46 -6.02 9.11 -0.76
C THR A 46 -5.53 8.17 0.31
N GLY A 47 -4.76 8.69 1.25
CA GLY A 47 -4.23 7.95 2.38
C GLY A 47 -4.51 8.67 3.69
N SER A 48 -4.60 7.90 4.77
CA SER A 48 -4.63 8.44 6.12
C SER A 48 -3.76 7.60 7.05
N ILE A 49 -3.06 8.27 7.96
CA ILE A 49 -2.33 7.65 9.08
C ILE A 49 -2.90 8.23 10.36
N GLN A 50 -3.57 7.39 11.16
CA GLN A 50 -4.32 7.78 12.34
C GLN A 50 -3.59 7.37 13.62
N PHE A 51 -3.59 8.25 14.62
CA PHE A 51 -3.04 7.99 15.95
C PHE A 51 -4.20 7.77 16.91
N ARG A 52 -4.31 6.57 17.49
CA ARG A 52 -5.42 6.22 18.39
C ARG A 52 -4.91 5.80 19.76
N TYR A 53 -5.35 6.52 20.79
CA TYR A 53 -5.15 6.10 22.17
C TYR A 53 -6.04 4.90 22.51
N LEU A 54 -5.46 3.87 23.10
CA LEU A 54 -6.14 2.68 23.59
C LEU A 54 -6.03 2.62 25.11
N ASN A 55 -7.18 2.65 25.80
CA ASN A 55 -7.25 2.64 27.27
C ASN A 55 -6.63 1.39 27.88
N ASN A 56 -6.86 0.22 27.28
CA ASN A 56 -6.34 -1.07 27.74
C ASN A 56 -4.81 -1.17 27.59
N ALA A 57 -4.24 -0.58 26.53
CA ALA A 57 -2.80 -0.53 26.31
C ALA A 57 -2.13 0.65 27.03
N LYS A 58 -2.91 1.62 27.53
CA LYS A 58 -2.44 2.89 28.09
C LYS A 58 -1.46 3.62 27.16
N GLY A 59 -1.73 3.56 25.85
CA GLY A 59 -0.81 4.03 24.82
C GLY A 59 -1.47 4.21 23.46
N TYR A 60 -0.70 4.66 22.48
CA TYR A 60 -1.13 4.99 21.14
C TYR A 60 -0.75 3.89 20.14
N ILE A 61 -1.69 3.50 19.30
CA ILE A 61 -1.44 2.71 18.09
C ILE A 61 -1.54 3.61 16.86
N LEU A 62 -0.89 3.18 15.78
CA LEU A 62 -1.09 3.79 14.46
C LEU A 62 -1.92 2.86 13.59
N GLY A 63 -2.85 3.45 12.86
CA GLY A 63 -3.54 2.82 11.75
C GLY A 63 -3.23 3.55 10.46
N MET A 64 -3.18 2.83 9.33
CA MET A 64 -3.08 3.43 8.01
C MET A 64 -4.08 2.78 7.08
N ASN A 65 -4.73 3.62 6.27
CA ASN A 65 -5.62 3.21 5.20
C ASN A 65 -5.24 3.92 3.91
N VAL A 66 -5.37 3.23 2.78
CA VAL A 66 -5.27 3.85 1.45
C VAL A 66 -6.51 3.50 0.64
N ASP A 67 -7.21 4.53 0.19
CA ASP A 67 -8.21 4.43 -0.85
C ASP A 67 -7.52 4.62 -2.22
N ALA A 68 -7.66 3.62 -3.09
CA ALA A 68 -7.08 3.60 -4.42
C ALA A 68 -8.18 3.27 -5.45
N PRO A 69 -9.03 4.26 -5.81
CA PRO A 69 -10.24 4.00 -6.59
C PRO A 69 -9.96 3.33 -7.95
N GLU A 70 -8.86 3.67 -8.62
CA GLU A 70 -8.52 3.05 -9.91
C GLU A 70 -8.13 1.58 -9.77
N LEU A 71 -7.35 1.23 -8.75
CA LEU A 71 -7.03 -0.16 -8.43
C LEU A 71 -8.29 -0.94 -8.06
N MET A 72 -9.18 -0.34 -7.24
CA MET A 72 -10.43 -0.98 -6.86
C MET A 72 -11.38 -1.15 -8.06
N ALA A 73 -11.40 -0.20 -9.00
CA ALA A 73 -12.16 -0.33 -10.25
C ALA A 73 -11.65 -1.52 -11.09
N PHE A 74 -10.33 -1.66 -11.23
CA PHE A 74 -9.73 -2.82 -11.89
C PHE A 74 -10.12 -4.14 -11.21
N ILE A 75 -10.07 -4.21 -9.88
CA ILE A 75 -10.45 -5.43 -9.14
C ILE A 75 -11.92 -5.76 -9.38
N ASN A 76 -12.79 -4.76 -9.39
CA ASN A 76 -14.22 -4.96 -9.66
C ASN A 76 -14.49 -5.43 -11.09
N GLU A 77 -13.73 -4.94 -12.08
CA GLU A 77 -13.79 -5.39 -13.47
C GLU A 77 -13.33 -6.84 -13.62
N VAL A 78 -12.24 -7.21 -12.95
CA VAL A 78 -11.73 -8.58 -12.91
C VAL A 78 -12.70 -9.53 -12.19
N ASN A 79 -13.43 -9.03 -11.19
CA ASN A 79 -14.47 -9.75 -10.45
C ASN A 79 -13.98 -11.11 -9.90
N PRO A 80 -12.99 -11.12 -8.98
CA PRO A 80 -12.41 -12.37 -8.48
C PRO A 80 -13.43 -13.24 -7.73
N PRO A 81 -13.34 -14.58 -7.81
CA PRO A 81 -14.22 -15.50 -7.11
C PRO A 81 -13.82 -15.72 -5.64
N TYR A 82 -13.21 -14.72 -5.01
CA TYR A 82 -12.75 -14.76 -3.62
C TYR A 82 -12.87 -13.38 -2.98
N GLU A 83 -13.05 -13.37 -1.66
CA GLU A 83 -13.26 -12.14 -0.89
C GLU A 83 -11.94 -11.41 -0.63
N SER A 84 -12.08 -10.10 -0.39
CA SER A 84 -11.02 -9.25 0.13
C SER A 84 -10.54 -9.73 1.51
N ASN A 85 -9.27 -9.50 1.83
CA ASN A 85 -8.74 -9.65 3.20
C ASN A 85 -9.44 -8.71 4.21
N TRP A 86 -10.04 -7.61 3.73
CA TRP A 86 -10.71 -6.60 4.55
C TRP A 86 -12.09 -6.26 3.99
N PRO A 87 -13.14 -6.18 4.82
CA PRO A 87 -14.50 -5.85 4.37
C PRO A 87 -14.69 -4.35 4.03
N SER A 88 -13.62 -3.55 4.08
CA SER A 88 -13.64 -2.13 3.72
C SER A 88 -13.35 -1.87 2.25
N HIS A 89 -13.67 -0.68 1.76
CA HIS A 89 -13.33 -0.23 0.40
C HIS A 89 -11.84 0.10 0.20
N PHE A 90 -11.04 0.15 1.28
CA PHE A 90 -9.62 0.48 1.20
C PHE A 90 -8.81 -0.63 0.54
N ALA A 91 -7.87 -0.24 -0.34
CA ALA A 91 -6.94 -1.16 -0.98
C ALA A 91 -5.84 -1.63 -0.02
N LEU A 92 -5.47 -0.78 0.94
CA LEU A 92 -4.51 -1.08 2.00
C LEU A 92 -5.07 -0.69 3.36
N VAL A 93 -4.92 -1.59 4.32
CA VAL A 93 -5.22 -1.38 5.75
C VAL A 93 -4.11 -2.01 6.58
N MET A 94 -3.51 -1.24 7.47
CA MET A 94 -2.57 -1.79 8.46
C MET A 94 -2.65 -1.07 9.79
N THR A 95 -2.29 -1.77 10.86
CA THR A 95 -2.10 -1.17 12.19
C THR A 95 -0.80 -1.66 12.79
N THR A 96 -0.26 -0.93 13.78
CA THR A 96 0.95 -1.34 14.50
C THR A 96 0.79 -2.70 15.18
N SER A 97 -0.43 -3.08 15.57
CA SER A 97 -0.73 -4.38 16.16
C SER A 97 -0.63 -5.55 15.16
N MET A 98 -0.62 -5.26 13.85
CA MET A 98 -0.45 -6.26 12.79
C MET A 98 1.01 -6.41 12.34
N GLU A 99 1.93 -5.64 12.93
CA GLU A 99 3.35 -5.74 12.63
C GLU A 99 3.96 -6.98 13.28
N LYS A 100 4.71 -7.77 12.51
CA LYS A 100 5.34 -9.01 13.01
C LYS A 100 6.55 -8.76 13.91
N TYR A 101 7.25 -7.65 13.70
CA TYR A 101 8.55 -7.39 14.31
C TYR A 101 8.53 -6.23 15.33
N ASN A 102 7.34 -5.77 15.73
CA ASN A 102 7.21 -4.71 16.75
C ASN A 102 8.06 -3.46 16.41
N ILE A 103 8.15 -3.13 15.12
CA ILE A 103 9.02 -2.06 14.60
C ILE A 103 8.57 -0.71 15.16
N PHE A 104 7.26 -0.57 15.34
CA PHE A 104 6.65 0.64 15.86
C PHE A 104 6.76 0.82 17.37
N SER A 105 6.58 -0.26 18.14
CA SER A 105 6.61 -0.24 19.61
C SER A 105 7.36 -1.42 20.16
N ASN A 106 8.18 -1.21 21.20
CA ASN A 106 8.87 -2.31 21.89
C ASN A 106 7.91 -3.16 22.76
N LYS A 107 6.60 -2.90 22.71
CA LYS A 107 5.57 -3.64 23.44
C LYS A 107 4.81 -4.59 22.53
N MET A 108 4.51 -5.76 23.09
CA MET A 108 3.53 -6.69 22.53
C MET A 108 2.20 -5.94 22.31
N GLY A 109 1.67 -6.01 21.09
CA GLY A 109 0.44 -5.28 20.69
C GLY A 109 0.68 -3.94 20.01
N GLY A 110 1.92 -3.47 19.87
CA GLY A 110 2.27 -2.37 18.96
C GLY A 110 1.96 -0.96 19.46
N ALA A 111 1.65 -0.77 20.76
CA ALA A 111 1.29 0.54 21.32
C ALA A 111 2.50 1.30 21.88
N ILE A 112 2.65 2.59 21.55
CA ILE A 112 3.60 3.51 22.21
C ILE A 112 2.97 4.02 23.50
N ASP A 113 3.69 3.93 24.61
CA ASP A 113 3.18 4.41 25.90
C ASP A 113 2.84 5.90 25.88
N LEU A 114 1.81 6.28 26.63
CA LEU A 114 1.54 7.68 26.91
C LEU A 114 2.74 8.28 27.68
N PRO A 115 3.47 9.25 27.08
CA PRO A 115 4.59 9.89 27.76
C PRO A 115 4.10 10.73 28.95
N ARG A 116 4.96 10.85 29.96
CA ARG A 116 4.61 11.46 31.26
C ARG A 116 5.29 12.80 31.54
N ASN A 117 6.27 13.17 30.73
CA ASN A 117 7.06 14.39 30.86
C ASN A 117 7.58 14.84 29.47
N ASP A 118 8.13 16.05 29.41
CA ASP A 118 8.58 16.68 28.16
C ASP A 118 9.65 15.89 27.42
N GLU A 119 10.58 15.25 28.15
CA GLU A 119 11.62 14.41 27.57
C GLU A 119 11.03 13.18 26.88
N GLU A 120 10.10 12.49 27.55
CA GLU A 120 9.38 11.36 26.99
C GLU A 120 8.50 11.77 25.79
N ILE A 121 7.86 12.94 25.86
CA ILE A 121 7.06 13.51 24.76
C ILE A 121 7.95 13.70 23.53
N GLY A 122 9.10 14.37 23.68
CA GLY A 122 10.03 14.62 22.57
C GLY A 122 10.53 13.32 21.93
N LYS A 123 10.90 12.32 22.75
CA LYS A 123 11.31 11.00 22.28
C LYS A 123 10.19 10.27 21.53
N ALA A 124 8.96 10.31 22.05
CA ALA A 124 7.81 9.70 21.41
C ALA A 124 7.47 10.36 20.06
N CYS A 125 7.49 11.70 20.00
CA CYS A 125 7.25 12.45 18.77
C CYS A 125 8.28 12.13 17.70
N ALA A 126 9.58 12.14 18.04
CA ALA A 126 10.66 11.81 17.12
C ALA A 126 10.53 10.37 16.60
N ARG A 127 10.25 9.40 17.48
CA ARG A 127 10.03 8.00 17.09
C ARG A 127 8.84 7.85 16.14
N ILE A 128 7.72 8.50 16.44
CA ILE A 128 6.53 8.46 15.58
C ILE A 128 6.83 9.06 14.22
N ALA A 129 7.48 10.23 14.16
CA ALA A 129 7.83 10.89 12.91
C ALA A 129 8.76 10.03 12.04
N ASP A 130 9.77 9.39 12.64
CA ASP A 130 10.66 8.44 11.96
C ASP A 130 9.88 7.31 11.28
N LYS A 131 9.00 6.65 12.04
CA LYS A 131 8.20 5.52 11.52
C LYS A 131 7.18 5.94 10.48
N VAL A 132 6.50 7.07 10.70
CA VAL A 132 5.61 7.66 9.72
C VAL A 132 6.37 7.89 8.41
N LYS A 133 7.52 8.57 8.47
CA LYS A 133 8.31 8.93 7.29
C LYS A 133 8.85 7.72 6.55
N ASN A 134 9.48 6.79 7.27
CA ASN A 134 10.30 5.75 6.66
C ASN A 134 9.52 4.45 6.37
N ILE A 135 8.31 4.29 6.90
CA ILE A 135 7.51 3.08 6.71
C ILE A 135 6.14 3.42 6.12
N TYR A 136 5.34 4.19 6.85
CA TYR A 136 3.93 4.39 6.50
C TYR A 136 3.77 5.26 5.25
N LEU A 137 4.44 6.42 5.20
CA LEU A 137 4.39 7.30 4.04
C LEU A 137 4.97 6.63 2.81
N VAL A 138 6.11 5.93 2.94
CA VAL A 138 6.71 5.19 1.81
C VAL A 138 5.72 4.17 1.25
N ARG A 139 5.10 3.34 2.09
CA ARG A 139 4.15 2.32 1.65
C ARG A 139 2.89 2.93 1.03
N ALA A 140 2.33 3.97 1.66
CA ALA A 140 1.17 4.67 1.13
C ALA A 140 1.48 5.30 -0.24
N LEU A 141 2.56 6.07 -0.34
CA LEU A 141 2.93 6.76 -1.58
C LEU A 141 3.30 5.78 -2.70
N ASN A 142 3.98 4.68 -2.39
CA ASN A 142 4.28 3.64 -3.38
C ASN A 142 2.99 3.05 -3.96
N LEU A 143 2.02 2.69 -3.11
CA LEU A 143 0.75 2.16 -3.59
C LEU A 143 -0.05 3.23 -4.34
N MET A 144 -0.16 4.44 -3.79
CA MET A 144 -0.94 5.55 -4.35
C MET A 144 -0.41 6.00 -5.72
N ASN A 145 0.90 5.93 -5.93
CA ASN A 145 1.55 6.24 -7.20
C ASN A 145 1.75 5.02 -8.10
N ILE A 146 1.31 3.84 -7.69
CA ILE A 146 1.47 2.59 -8.44
C ILE A 146 2.96 2.31 -8.73
N GLU A 147 3.85 2.58 -7.77
CA GLU A 147 5.30 2.34 -7.91
C GLU A 147 5.63 0.84 -7.88
N GLU A 148 6.67 0.42 -8.60
CA GLU A 148 7.17 -0.96 -8.56
C GLU A 148 7.53 -1.40 -7.14
N ALA A 149 8.06 -0.49 -6.32
CA ALA A 149 8.39 -0.77 -4.92
C ALA A 149 7.20 -1.27 -4.09
N ALA A 150 5.95 -0.92 -4.45
CA ALA A 150 4.78 -1.44 -3.77
C ALA A 150 4.59 -2.96 -3.97
N ILE A 151 5.11 -3.55 -5.06
CA ILE A 151 5.06 -5.01 -5.28
C ILE A 151 5.80 -5.73 -4.14
N GLN A 152 6.99 -5.25 -3.78
CA GLN A 152 7.78 -5.86 -2.72
C GLN A 152 7.08 -5.72 -1.36
N ASP A 153 6.48 -4.56 -1.07
CA ASP A 153 5.67 -4.36 0.14
C ASP A 153 4.49 -5.35 0.23
N VAL A 154 3.79 -5.60 -0.89
CA VAL A 154 2.69 -6.58 -0.96
C VAL A 154 3.19 -8.00 -0.73
N LEU A 155 4.32 -8.38 -1.31
CA LEU A 155 4.90 -9.71 -1.14
C LEU A 155 5.32 -9.97 0.30
N ASP A 156 5.85 -8.96 0.98
CA ASP A 156 6.32 -9.06 2.37
C ASP A 156 5.15 -8.99 3.37
N ASN A 157 4.10 -8.23 3.04
CA ASN A 157 2.97 -7.95 3.94
C ASN A 157 1.61 -8.12 3.24
N PRO A 158 1.28 -9.30 2.70
CA PRO A 158 0.08 -9.47 1.89
C PRO A 158 -1.21 -9.26 2.68
N ASN A 159 -1.20 -9.52 3.98
CA ASN A 159 -2.36 -9.29 4.84
C ASN A 159 -2.73 -7.80 4.99
N TYR A 160 -1.88 -6.86 4.57
CA TYR A 160 -2.21 -5.42 4.60
C TYR A 160 -3.04 -4.99 3.39
N TYR A 161 -3.11 -5.80 2.34
CA TYR A 161 -3.77 -5.44 1.10
C TYR A 161 -5.08 -6.20 0.94
N ALA A 162 -6.11 -5.54 0.43
CA ALA A 162 -7.43 -6.13 0.19
C ALA A 162 -7.33 -7.35 -0.75
N TYR A 163 -6.65 -7.16 -1.89
CA TYR A 163 -6.43 -8.19 -2.90
C TYR A 163 -4.94 -8.22 -3.30
N PRO A 164 -4.07 -8.94 -2.56
CA PRO A 164 -2.62 -8.84 -2.72
C PRO A 164 -2.15 -9.22 -4.12
N PHE A 165 -2.62 -10.37 -4.62
CA PHE A 165 -2.29 -10.83 -5.97
C PHE A 165 -2.73 -9.83 -7.05
N LEU A 166 -3.99 -9.39 -7.03
CA LEU A 166 -4.51 -8.45 -8.02
C LEU A 166 -3.85 -7.07 -7.94
N THR A 167 -3.43 -6.64 -6.75
CA THR A 167 -2.65 -5.40 -6.57
C THR A 167 -1.33 -5.48 -7.33
N ILE A 168 -0.63 -6.62 -7.24
CA ILE A 168 0.61 -6.84 -8.00
C ILE A 168 0.32 -6.83 -9.50
N VAL A 169 -0.64 -7.63 -9.98
CA VAL A 169 -1.02 -7.67 -11.40
C VAL A 169 -1.33 -6.27 -11.94
N TYR A 170 -2.12 -5.49 -11.20
CA TYR A 170 -2.46 -4.12 -11.58
C TYR A 170 -1.22 -3.22 -11.72
N ILE A 171 -0.32 -3.22 -10.72
CA ILE A 171 0.91 -2.41 -10.76
C ILE A 171 1.76 -2.80 -11.97
N MET A 172 1.91 -4.10 -12.21
CA MET A 172 2.71 -4.63 -13.31
C MET A 172 2.16 -4.22 -14.67
N ARG A 173 0.85 -4.37 -14.88
CA ARG A 173 0.18 -3.92 -16.11
C ARG A 173 0.34 -2.42 -16.33
N LYS A 174 0.10 -1.62 -15.28
CA LYS A 174 0.17 -0.15 -15.36
C LYS A 174 1.58 0.34 -15.67
N ARG A 175 2.60 -0.34 -15.15
CA ARG A 175 4.02 -0.01 -15.30
C ARG A 175 4.72 -0.76 -16.44
N LYS A 176 4.03 -1.70 -17.10
CA LYS A 176 4.58 -2.58 -18.16
C LYS A 176 5.81 -3.36 -17.69
N LEU A 177 5.74 -3.90 -16.48
CA LEU A 177 6.81 -4.70 -15.90
C LEU A 177 6.70 -6.15 -16.36
N GLU A 178 7.84 -6.81 -16.56
CA GLU A 178 7.88 -8.24 -16.83
C GLU A 178 7.48 -9.05 -15.60
N LEU A 179 6.76 -10.15 -15.84
CA LEU A 179 6.21 -10.98 -14.79
C LEU A 179 7.20 -12.06 -14.35
N ASP A 180 7.91 -11.84 -13.24
CA ASP A 180 8.53 -12.95 -12.50
C ASP A 180 7.46 -13.73 -11.74
N LEU A 181 6.77 -14.57 -12.51
CA LEU A 181 5.70 -15.43 -12.05
C LEU A 181 6.12 -16.39 -10.97
N ASN A 182 7.38 -16.84 -11.00
CA ASN A 182 7.88 -17.79 -10.02
C ASN A 182 7.94 -17.14 -8.63
N LYS A 183 8.32 -15.86 -8.56
CA LYS A 183 8.31 -15.10 -7.31
C LYS A 183 6.89 -14.85 -6.78
N ILE A 184 5.93 -14.58 -7.64
CA ILE A 184 4.53 -14.30 -7.26
C ILE A 184 3.82 -15.60 -6.82
N LEU A 185 3.93 -16.66 -7.62
CA LEU A 185 3.25 -17.94 -7.40
C LEU A 185 3.83 -18.74 -6.23
N SER A 186 5.10 -18.50 -5.85
CA SER A 186 5.74 -19.15 -4.70
C SER A 186 5.29 -18.57 -3.35
N LYS A 187 4.68 -17.38 -3.34
CA LYS A 187 4.23 -16.71 -2.12
C LYS A 187 2.76 -17.01 -1.84
N LYS A 188 2.38 -17.01 -0.56
CA LYS A 188 1.00 -17.22 -0.11
C LYS A 188 0.17 -15.93 -0.27
N ILE A 189 0.06 -15.46 -1.52
CA ILE A 189 -0.64 -14.21 -1.89
C ILE A 189 -1.81 -14.42 -2.84
N MET A 190 -1.90 -15.59 -3.49
CA MET A 190 -3.02 -15.97 -4.34
C MET A 190 -4.28 -16.19 -3.50
N GLY A 191 -5.41 -15.66 -3.98
CA GLY A 191 -6.73 -15.90 -3.39
C GLY A 191 -7.32 -17.20 -3.93
N ASN A 192 -7.41 -17.32 -5.26
CA ASN A 192 -7.86 -18.53 -5.94
C ASN A 192 -6.86 -18.91 -7.03
N LYS A 193 -6.12 -20.01 -6.80
CA LYS A 193 -5.02 -20.43 -7.70
C LYS A 193 -5.44 -20.64 -9.14
N SER A 194 -6.63 -21.17 -9.40
CA SER A 194 -7.07 -21.46 -10.78
C SER A 194 -7.39 -20.16 -11.51
N PHE A 195 -8.14 -19.27 -10.85
CA PHE A 195 -8.48 -17.96 -11.38
C PHE A 195 -7.24 -17.09 -11.59
N ASP A 196 -6.40 -16.96 -10.55
CA ASP A 196 -5.21 -16.11 -10.55
C ASP A 196 -4.22 -16.53 -11.65
N ARG A 197 -4.02 -17.84 -11.87
CA ARG A 197 -3.20 -18.36 -12.99
C ARG A 197 -3.81 -18.06 -14.35
N GLY A 198 -5.14 -18.11 -14.48
CA GLY A 198 -5.84 -17.76 -15.72
C GLY A 198 -5.59 -16.31 -16.12
N LEU A 199 -5.62 -15.39 -15.16
CA LEU A 199 -5.40 -13.95 -15.39
C LEU A 199 -3.98 -13.66 -15.91
N ILE A 200 -2.99 -14.38 -15.38
CA ILE A 200 -1.60 -14.33 -15.85
C ILE A 200 -1.47 -14.80 -17.29
N SER A 201 -2.06 -15.95 -17.62
CA SER A 201 -1.90 -16.57 -18.95
C SER A 201 -2.53 -15.75 -20.08
N GLN A 202 -3.50 -14.89 -19.76
CA GLN A 202 -4.09 -13.95 -20.71
C GLN A 202 -3.12 -12.80 -21.03
N ASP A 203 -2.34 -12.35 -20.05
CA ASP A 203 -1.36 -11.27 -20.22
C ASP A 203 -0.15 -11.71 -21.07
N GLU A 204 0.29 -12.97 -20.98
CA GLU A 204 1.33 -13.51 -21.85
C GLU A 204 0.91 -13.45 -23.33
N ASN A 205 -0.37 -13.68 -23.63
CA ASN A 205 -0.89 -13.63 -25.00
C ASN A 205 -1.06 -12.20 -25.54
N GLU A 206 -1.33 -11.20 -24.68
CA GLU A 206 -1.39 -9.80 -25.12
C GLU A 206 -0.01 -9.15 -25.32
N VAL A 207 0.99 -9.58 -24.54
CA VAL A 207 2.39 -9.09 -24.66
C VAL A 207 3.10 -9.72 -25.86
N TYR A 208 2.90 -11.02 -26.11
CA TYR A 208 3.51 -11.73 -27.26
C TYR A 208 2.63 -11.72 -28.54
N GLY A 209 1.36 -11.30 -28.46
CA GLY A 209 0.42 -11.29 -29.59
C GLY A 209 0.57 -10.13 -30.59
N ARG A 210 1.51 -9.19 -30.38
CA ARG A 210 1.75 -8.09 -31.35
C ARG A 210 2.77 -8.41 -32.45
N ASP A 211 3.58 -9.45 -32.30
CA ASP A 211 4.69 -9.72 -33.23
C ASP A 211 4.36 -10.75 -34.32
N VAL A 212 3.11 -11.22 -34.44
CA VAL A 212 2.75 -12.29 -35.41
C VAL A 212 1.85 -11.81 -36.57
N LEU A 213 1.56 -10.51 -36.71
CA LEU A 213 0.66 -10.03 -37.77
C LEU A 213 1.30 -9.19 -38.88
N HIS A 214 2.64 -9.16 -39.04
CA HIS A 214 3.29 -8.47 -40.18
C HIS A 214 4.34 -9.29 -40.94
N SER A 215 4.27 -10.62 -40.91
CA SER A 215 4.96 -11.43 -41.93
C SER A 215 4.03 -12.46 -42.54
N GLY A 216 3.70 -12.25 -43.81
CA GLY A 216 3.02 -13.24 -44.64
C GLY A 216 1.66 -12.80 -45.12
N PHE A 217 1.62 -11.88 -46.07
CA PHE A 217 0.71 -11.96 -47.24
C PHE A 217 1.20 -10.96 -48.29
N ARG A 218 2.11 -11.41 -49.16
CA ARG A 218 2.20 -10.92 -50.54
C ARG A 218 2.24 -12.16 -51.44
N SER A 219 1.08 -12.44 -52.01
CA SER A 219 0.88 -13.22 -53.22
C SER A 219 1.69 -12.61 -54.37
N GLU A 220 2.39 -13.44 -55.14
CA GLU A 220 2.67 -13.16 -56.54
C GLU A 220 2.90 -14.48 -57.29
N ASP A 221 1.80 -14.99 -57.86
CA ASP A 221 1.80 -15.77 -59.09
C ASP A 221 2.47 -14.95 -60.19
N SER A 222 3.64 -15.38 -60.66
CA SER A 222 4.18 -15.04 -61.98
C SER A 222 5.55 -15.71 -62.16
N MET A 223 5.59 -16.85 -62.84
CA MET A 223 6.63 -17.21 -63.83
C MET A 223 6.35 -18.63 -64.32
N ARG A 224 5.42 -18.73 -65.28
CA ARG A 224 5.52 -19.69 -66.38
C ARG A 224 5.74 -18.88 -67.65
N ASP A 225 6.53 -19.47 -68.55
CA ASP A 225 6.83 -19.06 -69.92
C ASP A 225 8.16 -18.33 -70.10
N ARG A 226 9.23 -19.13 -70.31
CA ARG A 226 10.17 -19.01 -71.46
C ARG A 226 10.83 -20.36 -71.75
N LEU A 227 10.29 -21.06 -72.76
CA LEU A 227 11.07 -21.70 -73.83
C LEU A 227 10.69 -20.96 -75.12
#